data_AF-C5NX40-F1
#
_entry.id   AF-C5NX40-F1
#
_cell.length_a   1.000
_cell.length_b   1.000
_cell.length_c   1.000
_cell.angle_alpha   90.00
_cell.angle_beta   90.00
_cell.angle_gamma   90.00
#
_symmetry.space_group_name_H-M   'P 1'
#
loop_
_entity.id
_entity.type
_entity.pdbx_description
1 polymer ?
#
loop_
_entity_poly.entity_id
_entity_poly.type
_entity_poly.pdbx_seq_one_letter_code
_entity_poly.pdbx_strand_id
1 'polypeptide(L)'
;MAQVEYRGTGRRKSSVARVRLVPGTGKVVINNREMREYLPLESLVLDLMQPLEVTSTTGNYDVLVNVNGGGYTGQAQAIRHGIARALLEVNPEYRKDLKPVGL
;
A
#
# COMPACT_ATOMS: atom_id res chain seq x y z
N MET A 1 2.76 22.31 10.67
CA MET A 1 1.51 22.01 9.93
C MET A 1 1.30 20.51 9.98
N ALA A 2 0.21 20.05 10.57
CA ALA A 2 -0.09 18.61 10.62
C ALA A 2 -0.39 18.15 9.18
N GLN A 3 0.55 17.44 8.56
CA GLN A 3 0.27 16.75 7.31
C GLN A 3 -0.82 15.72 7.59
N VAL A 4 -1.85 15.70 6.75
CA VAL A 4 -2.90 14.69 6.81
C VAL A 4 -2.26 13.36 6.45
N GLU A 5 -2.07 12.50 7.45
CA GLU A 5 -1.52 11.15 7.30
C GLU A 5 -2.65 10.15 7.52
N TYR A 6 -2.95 9.36 6.49
CA TYR A 6 -3.89 8.25 6.59
C TYR A 6 -3.13 6.97 6.90
N ARG A 7 -3.69 6.11 7.76
CA ARG A 7 -2.96 4.96 8.28
C ARG A 7 -3.65 3.68 7.88
N GLY A 8 -2.85 2.72 7.44
CA GLY A 8 -3.35 1.40 7.07
C GLY A 8 -2.42 0.34 7.62
N THR A 9 -2.97 -0.67 8.29
CA THR A 9 -2.18 -1.84 8.68
C THR A 9 -2.61 -3.03 7.87
N GLY A 10 -1.69 -3.64 7.13
CA GLY A 10 -1.92 -4.83 6.34
C GLY A 10 -1.20 -6.04 6.94
N ARG A 11 -1.82 -7.21 6.84
CA ARG A 11 -1.25 -8.47 7.34
C ARG A 11 -1.52 -9.59 6.36
N ARG A 12 -0.51 -10.40 6.06
CA ARG A 12 -0.66 -11.58 5.21
C ARG A 12 0.37 -12.63 5.63
N LYS A 13 -0.09 -13.85 5.89
CA LYS A 13 0.75 -14.93 6.46
C LYS A 13 1.44 -14.43 7.74
N SER A 14 2.77 -14.49 7.80
CA SER A 14 3.59 -13.97 8.90
C SER A 14 4.12 -12.54 8.68
N SER A 15 3.72 -11.88 7.59
CA SER A 15 4.15 -10.51 7.25
C SER A 15 3.16 -9.47 7.76
N VAL A 16 3.70 -8.41 8.38
CA VAL A 16 2.93 -7.26 8.87
C VAL A 16 3.48 -6.00 8.22
N ALA A 17 2.60 -5.23 7.58
CA ALA A 17 2.90 -3.97 6.93
C ALA A 17 2.16 -2.83 7.64
N ARG A 18 2.89 -1.78 8.01
CA ARG A 18 2.35 -0.51 8.49
C ARG A 18 2.52 0.52 7.39
N VAL A 19 1.41 0.94 6.80
CA VAL A 19 1.33 1.88 5.69
C VAL A 19 0.87 3.23 6.22
N ARG A 20 1.53 4.26 5.74
CA ARG A 20 1.16 5.66 5.93
C ARG A 20 0.99 6.27 4.55
N LEU A 21 -0.18 6.84 4.31
CA LEU A 21 -0.53 7.52 3.09
C LEU A 21 -0.45 9.02 3.35
N VAL A 22 0.26 9.73 2.50
CA VAL A 22 0.39 11.20 2.55
C VAL A 22 0.02 11.75 1.18
N PRO A 23 -0.84 12.77 1.06
CA PRO A 23 -1.12 13.40 -0.24
C PRO A 23 0.17 13.95 -0.84
N GLY A 24 0.50 13.55 -2.07
CA GLY A 24 1.82 13.76 -2.66
C GLY A 24 1.92 13.37 -4.13
N THR A 25 3.11 12.92 -4.54
CA THR A 25 3.49 12.71 -5.95
C THR A 25 3.42 11.26 -6.46
N GLY A 26 3.00 10.31 -5.62
CA GLY A 26 2.95 8.90 -5.98
C GLY A 26 4.21 8.10 -5.62
N LYS A 27 5.08 8.62 -4.75
CA LYS A 27 6.31 7.94 -4.34
C LYS A 27 5.99 6.80 -3.37
N VAL A 28 6.48 5.61 -3.67
CA VAL A 28 6.33 4.43 -2.80
C VAL A 28 7.69 4.08 -2.19
N VAL A 29 7.79 4.19 -0.87
CA VAL A 29 9.00 3.88 -0.11
C VAL A 29 8.71 2.75 0.88
N ILE A 30 9.52 1.69 0.82
CA ILE A 30 9.40 0.50 1.66
C ILE A 30 10.67 0.36 2.51
N ASN A 31 10.54 0.43 3.84
CA ASN A 31 11.67 0.34 4.78
C ASN A 31 12.83 1.28 4.40
N ASN A 32 12.52 2.54 4.07
CA ASN A 32 13.46 3.57 3.60
C ASN A 32 14.19 3.27 2.27
N ARG A 33 13.74 2.26 1.51
CA ARG A 33 14.22 1.95 0.17
C ARG A 33 13.11 2.14 -0.86
N GLU A 34 13.49 2.40 -2.10
CA GLU A 34 12.50 2.49 -3.17
C GLU A 34 11.87 1.12 -3.44
N MET A 35 10.60 1.13 -3.83
CA MET A 35 9.83 -0.07 -4.15
C MET A 35 10.53 -1.02 -5.13
N ARG A 36 11.18 -0.47 -6.17
CA ARG A 36 11.90 -1.26 -7.20
C ARG A 36 13.21 -1.87 -6.69
N GLU A 37 13.81 -1.25 -5.67
CA GLU A 37 15.04 -1.76 -5.05
C GLU A 37 14.71 -2.83 -4.00
N TYR A 38 13.58 -2.69 -3.30
CA TYR A 38 13.17 -3.62 -2.26
C TYR A 38 12.55 -4.92 -2.81
N LEU A 39 11.77 -4.82 -3.88
CA LEU A 39 11.09 -5.96 -4.50
C LEU A 39 11.87 -6.41 -5.74
N PRO A 40 12.46 -7.62 -5.76
CA PRO A 40 13.26 -8.09 -6.89
C PRO A 40 12.44 -8.51 -8.11
N LEU A 41 11.12 -8.59 -8.00
CA LEU A 41 10.21 -9.05 -9.05
C LEU A 41 9.18 -7.98 -9.39
N GLU A 42 9.02 -7.69 -10.69
CA GLU A 42 8.03 -6.74 -11.19
C GLU A 42 6.58 -7.17 -10.93
N SER A 43 6.33 -8.48 -10.86
CA SER A 43 5.00 -9.00 -10.52
C SER A 43 4.55 -8.58 -9.11
N LEU A 44 5.48 -8.51 -8.15
CA LEU A 44 5.18 -8.06 -6.77
C LEU A 44 4.94 -6.55 -6.70
N VAL A 45 5.63 -5.81 -7.58
CA VAL A 45 5.45 -4.38 -7.79
C VAL A 45 4.04 -4.09 -8.30
N LEU A 46 3.59 -4.85 -9.30
CA LEU A 46 2.26 -4.73 -9.88
C LEU A 46 1.15 -5.08 -8.87
N ASP A 47 1.35 -6.16 -8.09
CA ASP A 47 0.46 -6.51 -6.98
C ASP A 47 0.29 -5.38 -5.96
N LEU A 48 1.38 -4.66 -5.64
CA LEU A 48 1.35 -3.55 -4.69
C LEU A 48 0.58 -2.33 -5.24
N MET A 49 0.68 -2.07 -6.54
CA MET A 49 0.02 -0.94 -7.22
C MET A 49 -1.47 -1.15 -7.47
N GLN A 50 -1.93 -2.40 -7.55
CA GLN A 50 -3.33 -2.77 -7.79
C GLN A 50 -4.39 -1.93 -7.04
N PRO A 51 -4.33 -1.71 -5.70
CA PRO A 51 -5.32 -0.89 -5.00
C PRO A 51 -5.35 0.59 -5.45
N LEU A 52 -4.21 1.14 -5.88
CA LEU A 52 -4.11 2.52 -6.38
C LEU A 52 -4.66 2.63 -7.80
N GLU A 53 -4.48 1.59 -8.62
CA GLU A 53 -5.06 1.52 -9.97
C GLU A 53 -6.58 1.39 -9.93
N VAL A 54 -7.11 0.50 -9.07
CA VAL A 54 -8.56 0.28 -8.90
C VAL A 54 -9.26 1.56 -8.47
N THR A 55 -8.66 2.32 -7.56
CA THR A 55 -9.20 3.59 -7.08
C THR A 55 -8.86 4.77 -8.01
N SER A 56 -8.19 4.52 -9.14
CA SER A 56 -7.70 5.56 -10.08
C SER A 56 -6.98 6.71 -9.38
N THR A 57 -6.30 6.38 -8.29
CA THR A 57 -5.64 7.33 -7.38
C THR A 57 -4.12 7.30 -7.52
N THR A 58 -3.65 6.68 -8.60
CA THR A 58 -2.24 6.63 -9.00
C THR A 58 -1.67 8.05 -9.12
N GLY A 59 -0.62 8.34 -8.35
CA GLY A 59 0.09 9.64 -8.41
C GLY A 59 -0.40 10.71 -7.43
N ASN A 60 -1.53 10.52 -6.74
CA ASN A 60 -2.05 11.51 -5.79
C ASN A 60 -1.52 11.36 -4.35
N TYR A 61 -0.99 10.18 -4.01
CA TYR A 61 -0.55 9.85 -2.66
C TYR A 61 0.84 9.23 -2.65
N ASP A 62 1.70 9.74 -1.79
CA ASP A 62 2.94 9.10 -1.40
C ASP A 62 2.64 8.01 -0.35
N VAL A 63 3.26 6.85 -0.52
CA VAL A 63 3.05 5.67 0.30
C VAL A 63 4.34 5.34 1.05
N LEU A 64 4.31 5.52 2.36
CA LEU A 64 5.40 5.23 3.27
C LEU A 64 5.10 3.95 4.04
N VAL A 65 5.89 2.91 3.81
CA VAL A 65 5.60 1.57 4.34
C VAL A 65 6.75 1.04 5.16
N ASN A 66 6.42 0.58 6.37
CA ASN A 66 7.31 -0.22 7.19
C ASN A 66 6.78 -1.66 7.24
N VAL A 67 7.57 -2.61 6.75
CA VAL A 67 7.16 -4.02 6.67
C VAL A 67 8.16 -4.90 7.39
N ASN A 68 7.65 -5.88 8.13
CA ASN A 68 8.47 -6.88 8.82
C ASN A 68 7.84 -8.28 8.73
N GLY A 69 8.69 -9.30 8.86
CA GLY A 69 8.31 -10.72 8.86
C GLY A 69 8.02 -11.32 7.47
N GLY A 70 8.03 -12.66 7.40
CA GLY A 70 7.80 -13.45 6.20
C GLY A 70 8.85 -13.24 5.09
N GLY A 71 8.45 -13.43 3.84
CA GLY A 71 9.28 -13.21 2.64
C GLY A 71 8.66 -12.18 1.68
N TYR A 72 9.38 -11.79 0.62
CA TYR A 72 9.00 -10.70 -0.29
C TYR A 72 7.56 -10.79 -0.83
N THR A 73 7.11 -12.00 -1.18
CA THR A 73 5.75 -12.24 -1.69
C THR A 73 4.66 -11.97 -0.64
N GLY A 74 4.88 -12.44 0.60
CA GLY A 74 3.98 -12.19 1.72
C GLY A 74 3.97 -10.72 2.13
N GLN A 75 5.12 -10.07 2.05
CA GLN A 75 5.28 -8.64 2.32
C GLN A 75 4.53 -7.81 1.29
N ALA A 76 4.73 -8.01 -0.01
CA ALA A 76 4.01 -7.28 -1.06
C ALA A 76 2.49 -7.36 -0.88
N GLN A 77 1.96 -8.56 -0.63
CA GLN A 77 0.52 -8.74 -0.36
C GLN A 77 0.07 -8.10 0.96
N ALA A 78 0.89 -8.10 2.01
CA ALA A 78 0.58 -7.39 3.24
C ALA A 78 0.49 -5.88 2.99
N ILE A 79 1.44 -5.30 2.23
CA ILE A 79 1.44 -3.88 1.87
C ILE A 79 0.19 -3.53 1.07
N ARG A 80 -0.17 -4.36 0.09
CA ARG A 80 -1.39 -4.21 -0.72
C ARG A 80 -2.65 -4.02 0.13
N HIS A 81 -2.86 -4.89 1.13
CA HIS A 81 -4.00 -4.75 2.07
C HIS A 81 -3.87 -3.51 2.98
N GLY A 82 -2.64 -3.11 3.31
CA GLY A 82 -2.40 -1.89 4.09
C GLY A 82 -2.79 -0.64 3.32
N ILE A 83 -2.46 -0.56 2.02
CA ILE A 83 -2.85 0.55 1.14
C ILE A 83 -4.37 0.62 1.00
N ALA A 84 -5.03 -0.53 0.74
CA ALA A 84 -6.49 -0.59 0.65
C ALA A 84 -7.18 -0.05 1.91
N ARG A 85 -6.68 -0.42 3.11
CA ARG A 85 -7.21 0.08 4.38
C ARG A 85 -6.96 1.56 4.60
N ALA A 86 -5.79 2.07 4.22
CA ALA A 86 -5.51 3.50 4.30
C ALA A 86 -6.43 4.30 3.35
N LEU A 87 -6.70 3.80 2.15
CA LEU A 87 -7.63 4.42 1.20
C LEU A 87 -9.07 4.45 1.73
N LEU A 88 -9.50 3.43 2.48
CA LEU A 88 -10.80 3.44 3.15
C LEU A 88 -10.92 4.53 4.23
N GLU A 89 -9.82 4.87 4.91
CA GLU A 89 -9.79 6.02 5.84
C GLU A 89 -9.89 7.36 5.10
N VAL A 90 -9.39 7.43 3.85
CA VAL A 90 -9.52 8.62 2.99
C VAL A 90 -10.96 8.82 2.54
N ASN A 91 -11.54 7.79 1.91
CA ASN A 91 -12.92 7.80 1.47
C ASN A 91 -13.54 6.40 1.62
N PRO A 92 -14.57 6.24 2.47
CA PRO A 92 -15.29 4.97 2.63
C PRO A 92 -15.94 4.43 1.35
N GLU A 93 -16.17 5.28 0.33
CA GLU A 93 -16.82 4.88 -0.92
C GLU A 93 -15.97 3.92 -1.76
N TYR A 94 -14.64 4.01 -1.65
CA TYR A 94 -13.71 3.10 -2.33
C TYR A 94 -13.87 1.64 -1.92
N ARG A 95 -14.62 1.36 -0.83
CA ARG A 95 -14.98 -0.01 -0.45
C ARG A 95 -15.75 -0.75 -1.53
N LYS A 96 -16.56 -0.04 -2.33
CA LYS A 96 -17.35 -0.66 -3.41
C LYS A 96 -16.44 -1.22 -4.51
N ASP A 97 -15.34 -0.55 -4.79
CA ASP A 97 -14.39 -0.91 -5.84
C ASP A 97 -13.31 -1.89 -5.34
N LEU A 98 -12.92 -1.79 -4.06
CA LEU A 98 -11.91 -2.66 -3.45
C LEU A 98 -12.45 -4.05 -3.09
N LYS A 99 -13.70 -4.14 -2.60
CA LYS A 99 -14.34 -5.41 -2.21
C LYS A 99 -14.40 -6.48 -3.32
N PRO A 100 -14.74 -6.18 -4.58
CA PRO A 100 -14.76 -7.19 -5.65
C PRO A 100 -13.37 -7.72 -6.01
N VAL A 101 -12.31 -6.94 -5.76
CA VAL A 101 -10.91 -7.34 -6.03
C VAL A 101 -10.29 -8.09 -4.83
N GLY A 102 -11.06 -8.32 -3.78
CA GLY A 102 -10.62 -9.04 -2.57
C GLY A 102 -9.68 -8.21 -1.69
N LEU A 103 -9.82 -6.88 -1.72
CA LEU A 103 -8.99 -5.91 -1.02
C LEU A 103 -9.75 -5.16 0.09
#